data_AF-A0A4Q2UVA2-F1
#
_entry.id   AF-A0A4Q2UVA2-F1
#
_cell.length_a   1.000
_cell.length_b   1.000
_cell.length_c   1.000
_cell.angle_alpha   90.00
_cell.angle_beta   90.00
_cell.angle_gamma   90.00
#
_symmetry.space_group_name_H-M   'P 1'
#
loop_
_entity.id
_entity.type
_entity.pdbx_description
1 polymer ?
#
loop_
_entity_poly.entity_id
_entity_poly.type
_entity_poly.pdbx_seq_one_letter_code
_entity_poly.pdbx_strand_id
1 'polypeptide(L)'
;MRKKIILSGWRFTGNWPISRRKALTHPEIQPDKEKVLEGFKTPSPPHLDSDDTPETSRQVRDLAKHRSRPTRRKYSKVAKGLEALEMKVAVQNARITGLEEQMAQVRRGKKRKAVPNPNRRFMALAEALATGEALPDSKKAEIEVDVDEKVESVIEVGVRSEDESDDFMVVTKHCQRTRSGREVKKPRRQ
;
A
#
# COMPACT_ATOMS: atom_id res chain seq x y z
N MET A 1 -18.18 -51.59 12.20
CA MET A 1 -16.84 -50.98 11.99
C MET A 1 -16.32 -50.38 13.30
N ARG A 2 -15.02 -50.45 13.59
CA ARG A 2 -14.47 -49.97 14.88
C ARG A 2 -14.17 -48.46 14.82
N LYS A 3 -14.71 -47.67 15.76
CA LYS A 3 -14.52 -46.20 15.91
C LYS A 3 -13.07 -45.73 15.75
N LYS A 4 -12.10 -46.54 16.19
CA LYS A 4 -10.66 -46.28 16.07
C LYS A 4 -10.16 -46.15 14.62
N ILE A 5 -10.71 -46.92 13.69
CA ILE A 5 -10.30 -46.93 12.26
C ILE A 5 -10.76 -45.64 11.56
N ILE A 6 -11.96 -45.16 11.89
CA ILE A 6 -12.51 -43.90 11.37
C ILE A 6 -11.72 -42.71 11.93
N LEU A 7 -11.34 -42.76 13.22
CA LEU A 7 -10.51 -41.75 13.86
C LEU A 7 -9.10 -41.66 13.25
N SER A 8 -8.52 -42.80 12.87
CA SER A 8 -7.16 -42.88 12.33
C SER A 8 -7.08 -42.68 10.82
N GLY A 9 -8.14 -42.97 10.05
CA GLY A 9 -8.07 -43.08 8.58
C GLY A 9 -7.37 -41.91 7.87
N TRP A 10 -7.74 -40.67 8.19
CA TRP A 10 -7.17 -39.47 7.56
C TRP A 10 -5.84 -38.99 8.19
N ARG A 11 -5.55 -39.40 9.43
CA ARG A 11 -4.24 -39.18 10.05
C ARG A 11 -3.20 -40.19 9.53
N PHE A 12 -3.63 -41.42 9.27
CA PHE A 12 -2.82 -42.54 8.82
C PHE A 12 -2.33 -42.35 7.38
N THR A 13 -3.18 -41.79 6.50
CA THR A 13 -2.78 -41.40 5.14
C THR A 13 -1.96 -40.11 5.08
N GLY A 14 -1.73 -39.44 6.23
CA GLY A 14 -0.92 -38.22 6.30
C GLY A 14 -1.56 -36.97 5.67
N ASN A 15 -2.79 -37.07 5.17
CA ASN A 15 -3.48 -36.02 4.43
C ASN A 15 -4.16 -34.96 5.33
N TRP A 16 -4.19 -35.18 6.64
CA TRP A 16 -4.75 -34.26 7.64
C TRP A 16 -3.76 -33.98 8.80
N PRO A 17 -3.62 -32.72 9.27
CA PRO A 17 -4.22 -31.49 8.73
C PRO A 17 -3.63 -31.17 7.35
N ILE A 18 -4.46 -30.60 6.46
CA ILE A 18 -4.09 -30.21 5.07
C ILE A 18 -2.95 -29.21 5.14
N SER A 19 -1.72 -29.71 5.20
CA SER A 19 -0.52 -28.90 5.10
C SER A 19 -0.35 -28.59 3.63
N ARG A 20 -0.75 -27.38 3.23
CA ARG A 20 -0.49 -26.86 1.88
C ARG A 20 0.99 -27.03 1.50
N ARG A 21 1.90 -26.90 2.47
CA ARG A 21 3.34 -27.18 2.27
C ARG A 21 3.59 -28.62 1.85
N LYS A 22 3.02 -29.61 2.53
CA LYS A 22 3.22 -31.04 2.20
C LYS A 22 2.70 -31.39 0.80
N ALA A 23 1.58 -30.82 0.39
CA ALA A 23 1.05 -30.99 -0.96
C ALA A 23 1.98 -30.34 -2.02
N LEU A 24 2.48 -29.13 -1.75
CA LEU A 24 3.39 -28.42 -2.68
C LEU A 24 4.82 -28.99 -2.72
N THR A 25 5.21 -29.82 -1.75
CA THR A 25 6.49 -30.54 -1.75
C THR A 25 6.41 -31.90 -2.43
N HIS A 26 5.26 -32.27 -3.01
CA HIS A 26 5.14 -33.54 -3.73
C HIS A 26 6.03 -33.50 -4.98
N PRO A 27 6.85 -34.54 -5.23
CA PRO A 27 7.79 -34.57 -6.36
C PRO A 27 7.12 -34.38 -7.73
N GLU A 28 5.86 -34.80 -7.88
CA GLU A 28 5.08 -34.60 -9.12
C GLU A 28 4.55 -33.16 -9.32
N ILE A 29 4.47 -32.37 -8.24
CA ILE A 29 3.97 -30.98 -8.27
C ILE A 29 5.14 -29.99 -8.42
N GLN A 30 6.34 -30.40 -8.03
CA GLN A 30 7.52 -29.55 -8.17
C GLN A 30 7.92 -29.47 -9.64
N PRO A 31 8.11 -28.28 -10.21
CA PRO A 31 8.75 -28.16 -11.50
C PRO A 31 10.17 -28.74 -11.40
N ASP A 32 10.65 -29.36 -12.48
CA ASP A 32 12.03 -29.79 -12.58
C ASP A 32 12.94 -28.61 -12.25
N LYS A 33 13.89 -28.84 -11.33
CA LYS A 33 14.82 -27.78 -10.92
C LYS A 33 15.66 -27.41 -12.13
N GLU A 34 15.35 -26.27 -12.75
CA GLU A 34 16.22 -25.66 -13.75
C GLU A 34 17.62 -25.52 -13.11
N LYS A 35 18.63 -26.04 -13.80
CA LYS A 35 20.02 -25.87 -13.40
C LYS A 35 20.34 -24.39 -13.56
N VAL A 36 20.16 -23.63 -12.48
CA VAL A 36 20.63 -22.26 -12.37
C VAL A 36 22.13 -22.30 -12.64
N LEU A 37 22.54 -21.89 -13.84
CA LEU A 37 23.92 -21.58 -14.12
C LEU A 37 24.32 -20.51 -13.12
N GLU A 38 25.29 -20.88 -12.29
CA GLU A 38 25.85 -20.09 -11.22
C GLU A 38 26.14 -18.68 -11.75
N GLY A 39 25.39 -17.72 -11.22
CA GLY A 39 25.32 -16.37 -11.74
C GLY A 39 26.72 -15.79 -11.93
N PHE A 40 27.00 -15.35 -13.16
CA PHE A 40 28.12 -14.48 -13.44
C PHE A 40 28.06 -13.30 -12.48
N LYS A 41 28.94 -13.30 -11.49
CA LYS A 41 29.16 -12.16 -10.60
C LYS A 41 29.66 -11.03 -11.49
N THR A 42 28.76 -10.11 -11.84
CA THR A 42 29.15 -8.84 -12.43
C THR A 42 30.05 -8.15 -11.40
N PRO A 43 31.32 -7.85 -11.73
CA PRO A 43 32.17 -7.08 -10.83
C PRO A 43 31.48 -5.75 -10.57
N SER A 44 31.34 -5.36 -9.31
CA SER A 44 30.83 -4.04 -8.99
C SER A 44 31.74 -3.00 -9.66
N PRO A 45 31.18 -1.91 -10.21
CA PRO A 45 32.00 -0.84 -10.75
C PRO A 45 33.03 -0.39 -9.71
N PRO A 46 34.26 -0.04 -10.11
CA PRO A 46 35.24 0.52 -9.19
C PRO A 46 34.62 1.73 -8.49
N HIS A 47 34.75 1.79 -7.17
CA HIS A 47 34.31 2.90 -6.33
C HIS A 47 35.06 4.16 -6.77
N LEU A 48 34.44 4.96 -7.64
CA LEU A 48 34.93 6.29 -7.99
C LEU A 48 34.82 7.14 -6.72
N ASP A 49 35.96 7.66 -6.28
CA ASP A 49 36.05 8.51 -5.10
C ASP A 49 35.03 9.64 -5.20
N SER A 50 34.15 9.69 -4.18
CA SER A 50 33.21 10.73 -3.80
C SER A 50 33.19 11.93 -4.75
N ASP A 51 32.18 11.97 -5.62
CA ASP A 51 31.78 13.24 -6.24
C ASP A 51 31.68 14.27 -5.12
N ASP A 52 32.51 15.32 -5.19
CA ASP A 52 32.61 16.43 -4.22
C ASP A 52 31.37 17.36 -4.31
N THR A 53 30.23 16.76 -4.65
CA THR A 53 28.95 17.40 -4.83
C THR A 53 28.34 17.65 -3.45
N PRO A 54 28.02 18.90 -3.10
CA PRO A 54 27.41 19.18 -1.81
C PRO A 54 26.03 18.54 -1.72
N GLU A 55 25.85 17.65 -0.74
CA GLU A 55 24.60 16.93 -0.49
C GLU A 55 23.59 17.79 0.27
N THR A 56 24.07 18.62 1.21
CA THR A 56 23.20 19.42 2.08
C THR A 56 23.24 20.90 1.72
N SER A 57 22.11 21.58 1.89
CA SER A 57 21.99 23.04 1.77
C SER A 57 23.04 23.82 2.58
N ARG A 58 23.44 23.31 3.76
CA ARG A 58 24.51 23.89 4.60
C ARG A 58 25.87 23.85 3.92
N GLN A 59 26.23 22.70 3.35
CA GLN A 59 27.50 22.54 2.61
C GLN A 59 27.55 23.52 1.43
N VAL A 60 26.44 23.69 0.70
CA VAL A 60 26.34 24.70 -0.38
C VAL A 60 26.58 26.12 0.14
N ARG A 61 26.07 26.47 1.33
CA ARG A 61 26.28 27.80 1.93
C ARG A 61 27.73 28.00 2.38
N ASP A 62 28.35 26.97 2.94
CA ASP A 62 29.73 27.01 3.43
C ASP A 62 30.73 27.20 2.28
N LEU A 63 30.51 26.56 1.14
CA LEU A 63 31.31 26.79 -0.09
C LEU A 63 31.31 28.26 -0.55
N ALA A 64 30.27 29.01 -0.22
CA ALA A 64 30.10 30.40 -0.64
C ALA A 64 30.46 31.42 0.45
N LYS A 65 30.83 30.98 1.66
CA LYS A 65 31.03 31.84 2.84
C LYS A 65 32.06 32.95 2.61
N HIS A 66 33.15 32.63 1.90
CA HIS A 66 34.25 33.55 1.59
C HIS A 66 34.25 34.04 0.14
N ARG A 67 33.15 33.83 -0.60
CA ARG A 67 33.04 34.25 -2.01
C ARG A 67 32.39 35.63 -2.12
N SER A 68 32.50 36.23 -3.31
CA SER A 68 31.90 37.52 -3.61
C SER A 68 30.36 37.50 -3.46
N ARG A 69 29.77 38.67 -3.16
CA ARG A 69 28.31 38.84 -3.01
C ARG A 69 27.48 38.24 -4.17
N PRO A 70 27.81 38.45 -5.46
CA PRO A 70 27.04 37.86 -6.55
C PRO A 70 27.13 36.33 -6.57
N THR A 71 28.29 35.75 -6.28
CA THR A 71 28.47 34.30 -6.18
C THR A 71 27.67 33.75 -5.01
N ARG A 72 27.73 34.36 -3.83
CA ARG A 72 26.96 33.94 -2.65
C ARG A 72 25.44 33.91 -2.90
N ARG A 73 24.92 34.84 -3.71
CA ARG A 73 23.50 34.83 -4.13
C ARG A 73 23.13 33.61 -4.97
N LYS A 74 24.01 33.20 -5.90
CA LYS A 74 23.81 31.99 -6.73
C LYS A 74 23.74 30.74 -5.86
N TYR A 75 24.72 30.57 -4.96
CA TYR A 75 24.75 29.43 -4.03
C TYR A 75 23.56 29.45 -3.06
N SER A 76 23.11 30.62 -2.61
CA SER A 76 21.89 30.72 -1.79
C SER A 76 20.63 30.25 -2.52
N LYS A 77 20.55 30.45 -3.85
CA LYS A 77 19.44 29.94 -4.65
C LYS A 77 19.47 28.41 -4.73
N VAL A 78 20.67 27.84 -4.92
CA VAL A 78 20.86 26.38 -4.94
C VAL A 78 20.52 25.76 -3.58
N ALA A 79 21.01 26.33 -2.48
CA ALA A 79 20.73 25.85 -1.12
C ALA A 79 19.22 25.83 -0.80
N LYS A 80 18.48 26.88 -1.19
CA LYS A 80 17.01 26.91 -1.06
C LYS A 80 16.31 25.84 -1.91
N GLY A 81 16.86 25.55 -3.10
CA GLY A 81 16.37 24.48 -3.96
C GLY A 81 16.52 23.11 -3.31
N LEU A 82 17.67 22.85 -2.69
CA LEU A 82 17.92 21.61 -1.94
C LEU A 82 16.98 21.48 -0.73
N GLU A 83 16.81 22.53 0.08
CA GLU A 83 15.85 22.52 1.20
C GLU A 83 14.43 22.16 0.72
N ALA A 84 13.99 22.71 -0.42
CA ALA A 84 12.68 22.39 -0.97
C ALA A 84 12.57 20.92 -1.44
N LEU A 85 13.66 20.34 -1.95
CA LEU A 85 13.70 18.91 -2.33
C LEU A 85 13.71 18.02 -1.09
N GLU A 86 14.51 18.35 -0.07
CA GLU A 86 14.54 17.65 1.23
C GLU A 86 13.14 17.60 1.85
N MET A 87 12.39 18.71 1.83
CA MET A 87 11.00 18.75 2.29
C MET A 87 10.09 17.83 1.47
N LYS A 88 10.23 17.79 0.14
CA LYS A 88 9.43 16.88 -0.72
C LYS A 88 9.73 15.42 -0.41
N VAL A 89 11.00 15.07 -0.23
CA VAL A 89 11.43 13.72 0.14
C VAL A 89 10.86 13.34 1.50
N ALA A 90 10.89 14.23 2.49
CA ALA A 90 10.29 13.98 3.80
C ALA A 90 8.77 13.71 3.72
N VAL A 91 8.04 14.50 2.92
CA VAL A 91 6.60 14.29 2.68
C VAL A 91 6.35 12.94 1.99
N GLN A 92 7.16 12.57 0.99
CA GLN A 92 7.05 11.29 0.30
C GLN A 92 7.34 10.12 1.23
N ASN A 93 8.38 10.21 2.06
CA ASN A 93 8.73 9.18 3.03
C ASN A 93 7.59 8.98 4.04
N ALA A 94 6.97 10.06 4.53
CA ALA A 94 5.78 9.96 5.38
C ALA A 94 4.63 9.24 4.67
N ARG A 95 4.37 9.57 3.39
CA ARG A 95 3.36 8.87 2.58
C ARG A 95 3.68 7.38 2.40
N ILE A 96 4.94 7.04 2.13
CA ILE A 96 5.39 5.64 2.00
C ILE A 96 5.13 4.90 3.31
N THR A 97 5.55 5.45 4.45
CA THR A 97 5.32 4.81 5.75
C THR A 97 3.83 4.57 6.04
N GLY A 98 2.96 5.54 5.72
CA GLY A 98 1.51 5.36 5.88
C GLY A 98 0.92 4.28 4.96
N LEU A 99 1.41 4.18 3.71
CA LEU A 99 1.00 3.10 2.80
C LEU A 99 1.52 1.74 3.26
N GLU A 100 2.74 1.67 3.78
CA GLU A 100 3.32 0.44 4.33
C GLU A 100 2.52 -0.06 5.54
N GLU A 101 2.06 0.83 6.42
CA GLU A 101 1.16 0.49 7.53
C GLU A 101 -0.19 -0.04 7.05
N GLN A 102 -0.79 0.58 6.05
CA GLN A 102 -2.02 0.09 5.42
C GLN A 102 -1.82 -1.30 4.81
N MET A 103 -0.72 -1.52 4.09
CA MET A 103 -0.38 -2.84 3.55
C MET A 103 -0.16 -3.87 4.67
N ALA A 104 0.51 -3.50 5.76
CA ALA A 104 0.69 -4.38 6.91
C ALA A 104 -0.64 -4.75 7.54
N GLN A 105 -1.58 -3.81 7.65
CA GLN A 105 -2.92 -4.06 8.19
C GLN A 105 -3.75 -5.00 7.29
N VAL A 106 -3.72 -4.79 5.97
CA VAL A 106 -4.38 -5.70 5.02
C VAL A 106 -3.72 -7.09 5.02
N ARG A 107 -2.38 -7.14 5.13
CA ARG A 107 -1.61 -8.38 5.21
C ARG A 107 -1.77 -9.13 6.53
N ARG A 108 -2.21 -8.47 7.61
CA ARG A 108 -2.64 -9.13 8.85
C ARG A 108 -3.93 -9.89 8.58
N GLY A 109 -3.82 -11.01 7.85
CA GLY A 109 -4.93 -11.91 7.62
C GLY A 109 -5.51 -12.38 8.95
N LYS A 110 -6.84 -12.44 9.05
CA LYS A 110 -7.53 -13.11 10.16
C LYS A 110 -6.91 -14.51 10.32
N LYS A 111 -6.50 -14.86 11.54
CA LYS A 111 -6.04 -16.23 11.82
C LYS A 111 -7.14 -17.18 11.36
N ARG A 112 -6.79 -18.11 10.46
CA ARG A 112 -7.74 -19.11 9.95
C ARG A 112 -8.36 -19.81 11.16
N LYS A 113 -9.68 -19.87 11.24
CA LYS A 113 -10.34 -20.71 12.24
C LYS A 113 -9.87 -22.15 12.04
N ALA A 114 -9.66 -22.87 13.13
CA ALA A 114 -9.24 -24.27 13.07
C ALA A 114 -10.27 -25.04 12.24
N VAL A 115 -9.82 -25.65 11.12
CA VAL A 115 -10.72 -26.43 10.27
C VAL A 115 -11.22 -27.62 11.10
N PRO A 116 -12.55 -27.80 11.27
CA PRO A 116 -13.08 -28.89 12.06
C PRO A 116 -12.59 -30.24 11.54
N ASN A 117 -12.18 -31.14 12.44
CA ASN A 117 -11.70 -32.47 12.06
C ASN A 117 -12.82 -33.23 11.30
N PRO A 118 -12.62 -33.61 10.03
CA PRO A 118 -13.64 -34.29 9.25
C PRO A 118 -14.08 -35.63 9.87
N ASN A 119 -13.19 -36.29 10.63
CA ASN A 119 -13.52 -37.53 11.32
C ASN A 119 -14.60 -37.35 12.39
N ARG A 120 -14.77 -36.14 12.95
CA ARG A 120 -15.90 -35.84 13.84
C ARG A 120 -17.24 -35.91 13.11
N ARG A 121 -17.31 -35.46 11.86
CA ARG A 121 -18.53 -35.55 11.04
C ARG A 121 -18.89 -37.01 10.79
N PHE A 122 -17.92 -37.83 10.40
CA PHE A 122 -18.15 -39.26 10.15
C PHE A 122 -18.56 -40.04 11.41
N MET A 123 -18.03 -39.68 12.58
CA MET A 123 -18.44 -40.27 13.85
C MET A 123 -19.88 -39.91 14.21
N ALA A 124 -20.28 -38.64 14.07
CA ALA A 124 -21.66 -38.21 14.33
C ALA A 124 -22.65 -38.91 13.40
N LEU A 125 -22.31 -39.07 12.11
CA LEU A 125 -23.13 -39.82 11.15
C LEU A 125 -23.24 -41.30 11.54
N ALA A 126 -22.13 -41.94 11.93
CA ALA A 126 -22.14 -43.33 12.35
C ALA A 126 -22.94 -43.56 13.64
N GLU A 127 -22.93 -42.58 14.56
CA GLU A 127 -23.72 -42.62 15.78
C GLU A 127 -25.21 -42.42 15.51
N ALA A 128 -25.60 -41.43 14.69
CA ALA A 128 -26.99 -41.21 14.28
C ALA A 128 -27.59 -42.42 13.54
N LEU A 129 -26.81 -43.06 12.65
CA LEU A 129 -27.22 -44.28 11.98
C LEU A 129 -27.38 -45.47 12.94
N ALA A 130 -26.60 -45.51 14.03
CA ALA A 130 -26.69 -46.57 15.04
C ALA A 130 -27.86 -46.35 16.02
N THR A 131 -28.22 -45.09 16.32
CA THR A 131 -29.36 -44.74 17.18
C THR A 131 -30.69 -44.67 16.43
N GLY A 132 -30.67 -44.67 15.08
CA GLY A 132 -31.86 -44.55 14.25
C GLY A 132 -32.48 -43.14 14.26
N GLU A 133 -31.74 -42.14 14.73
CA GLU A 133 -32.19 -40.74 14.75
C GLU A 133 -32.08 -40.09 13.37
N ALA A 134 -33.09 -39.32 13.00
CA ALA A 134 -33.08 -38.54 11.76
C ALA A 134 -31.93 -37.53 11.79
N LEU A 135 -31.12 -37.52 10.72
CA LEU A 135 -30.03 -36.56 10.58
C LEU A 135 -30.58 -35.13 10.68
N PRO A 136 -29.90 -34.20 11.40
CA PRO A 136 -30.28 -32.81 11.34
C PRO A 136 -30.15 -32.33 9.89
N ASP A 137 -31.24 -31.82 9.33
CA ASP A 137 -31.28 -31.30 7.97
C ASP A 137 -30.15 -30.28 7.78
N SER A 138 -29.22 -30.60 6.86
CA SER A 138 -28.05 -29.78 6.54
C SER A 138 -28.40 -28.42 5.93
N LYS A 139 -29.69 -28.11 5.74
CA LYS A 139 -30.19 -26.85 5.19
C LYS A 139 -30.12 -25.66 6.15
N LYS A 140 -29.79 -25.85 7.44
CA LYS A 140 -29.76 -24.76 8.45
C LYS A 140 -28.35 -24.30 8.87
N ALA A 141 -27.29 -24.89 8.33
CA ALA A 141 -25.91 -24.53 8.71
C ALA A 141 -25.11 -23.83 7.60
N GLU A 142 -25.68 -23.75 6.39
CA GLU A 142 -25.27 -22.80 5.37
C GLU A 142 -26.25 -21.62 5.48
N ILE A 143 -25.77 -20.38 5.50
CA ILE A 143 -26.55 -19.14 5.72
C ILE A 143 -26.69 -18.73 7.20
N GLU A 144 -25.55 -18.42 7.81
CA GLU A 144 -25.41 -17.12 8.48
C GLU A 144 -24.15 -16.48 7.88
N VAL A 145 -24.21 -16.30 6.55
CA VAL A 145 -23.45 -15.23 5.91
C VAL A 145 -24.29 -14.01 6.19
N ASP A 146 -23.90 -13.24 7.21
CA ASP A 146 -24.41 -11.90 7.46
C ASP A 146 -24.03 -11.05 6.24
N VAL A 147 -24.86 -11.14 5.19
CA VAL A 147 -24.89 -10.17 4.11
C VAL A 147 -25.76 -9.05 4.65
N ASP A 148 -25.13 -8.07 5.29
CA ASP A 148 -25.71 -6.75 5.49
C ASP A 148 -25.95 -6.13 4.10
N GLU A 149 -27.00 -6.57 3.42
CA GLU A 149 -27.59 -5.88 2.28
C GLU A 149 -28.56 -4.82 2.81
N LYS A 150 -27.99 -3.79 3.44
CA LYS A 150 -28.72 -2.56 3.72
C LYS A 150 -28.49 -1.59 2.57
N VAL A 151 -29.38 -1.75 1.58
CA VAL A 151 -29.91 -0.71 0.71
C VAL A 151 -28.91 -0.11 -0.29
N GLU A 152 -29.09 -0.55 -1.54
CA GLU A 152 -28.82 0.24 -2.74
C GLU A 152 -29.32 1.68 -2.58
N SER A 153 -28.40 2.64 -2.45
CA SER A 153 -28.69 4.01 -2.86
C SER A 153 -28.06 4.23 -4.23
N VAL A 154 -28.89 4.04 -5.25
CA VAL A 154 -28.79 4.67 -6.56
C VAL A 154 -28.50 6.16 -6.34
N ILE A 155 -27.27 6.61 -6.63
CA ILE A 155 -26.99 8.03 -6.78
C ILE A 155 -27.20 8.34 -8.25
N GLU A 156 -28.37 8.92 -8.49
CA GLU A 156 -28.89 9.47 -9.72
C GLU A 156 -27.84 10.27 -10.52
N VAL A 157 -27.75 9.95 -11.81
CA VAL A 157 -27.02 10.72 -12.82
C VAL A 157 -27.72 12.07 -12.97
N GLY A 158 -27.30 13.05 -12.18
CA GLY A 158 -27.63 14.46 -12.36
C GLY A 158 -26.59 15.15 -13.24
N VAL A 159 -26.70 15.01 -14.56
CA VAL A 159 -26.16 16.02 -15.47
C VAL A 159 -27.07 17.24 -15.37
N ARG A 160 -26.65 18.24 -14.60
CA ARG A 160 -27.15 19.60 -14.75
C ARG A 160 -25.98 20.57 -14.58
N SER A 161 -25.58 21.09 -15.73
CA SER A 161 -24.81 22.32 -15.91
C SER A 161 -25.49 23.49 -15.19
N GLU A 162 -24.72 24.27 -14.44
CA GLU A 162 -24.83 25.73 -14.38
C GLU A 162 -23.58 26.26 -13.65
N ASP A 163 -22.95 27.23 -14.29
CA ASP A 163 -21.76 27.95 -13.85
C ASP A 163 -22.01 28.68 -12.53
N GLU A 164 -21.07 28.61 -11.60
CA GLU A 164 -20.86 29.70 -10.65
C GLU A 164 -19.37 29.73 -10.25
N SER A 165 -18.63 30.53 -11.00
CA SER A 165 -17.33 31.04 -10.66
C SER A 165 -17.42 31.84 -9.36
N ASP A 166 -16.74 31.37 -8.31
CA ASP A 166 -16.34 32.24 -7.21
C ASP A 166 -15.24 33.18 -7.73
N ASP A 167 -15.68 34.21 -8.43
CA ASP A 167 -14.91 35.43 -8.67
C ASP A 167 -14.57 36.02 -7.29
N PHE A 168 -13.37 35.71 -6.80
CA PHE A 168 -12.73 36.54 -5.81
C PHE A 168 -12.74 37.96 -6.37
N MET A 169 -13.61 38.80 -5.82
CA MET A 169 -13.71 40.23 -6.03
C MET A 169 -12.33 40.89 -5.90
N VAL A 170 -11.54 40.83 -6.98
CA VAL A 170 -10.41 41.72 -7.18
C VAL A 170 -11.07 43.05 -7.47
N VAL A 171 -11.17 43.88 -6.43
CA VAL A 171 -11.39 45.32 -6.58
C VAL A 171 -10.25 45.84 -7.44
N THR A 172 -10.44 45.78 -8.75
CA THR A 172 -9.53 46.27 -9.77
C THR A 172 -9.56 47.78 -9.69
N LYS A 173 -8.74 48.33 -8.81
CA LYS A 173 -8.46 49.76 -8.82
C LYS A 173 -7.89 50.08 -10.20
N HIS A 174 -8.62 50.89 -10.98
CA HIS A 174 -8.15 51.36 -12.28
C HIS A 174 -6.86 52.15 -12.08
N CYS A 175 -5.73 51.49 -12.30
CA CYS A 175 -4.40 52.08 -12.23
C CYS A 175 -3.99 52.50 -13.64
N GLN A 176 -3.61 53.77 -13.80
CA GLN A 176 -3.01 54.19 -15.05
C GLN A 176 -1.62 53.53 -15.15
N ARG A 177 -1.38 52.81 -16.24
CA ARG A 177 -0.10 52.14 -16.54
C ARG A 177 0.64 52.89 -17.64
N THR A 178 1.95 52.97 -17.55
CA THR A 178 2.79 53.50 -18.63
C THR A 178 2.82 52.54 -19.82
N ARG A 179 3.29 53.00 -20.99
CA ARG A 179 3.48 52.16 -22.20
C ARG A 179 4.38 50.91 -21.95
N SER A 180 5.19 50.93 -20.89
CA SER A 180 6.04 49.82 -20.43
C SER A 180 5.42 48.95 -19.32
N GLY A 181 4.14 49.14 -18.98
CA GLY A 181 3.39 48.31 -18.05
C GLY A 181 3.61 48.60 -16.57
N ARG A 182 4.31 49.69 -16.20
CA ARG A 182 4.50 50.06 -14.79
C ARG A 182 3.30 50.85 -14.26
N GLU A 183 2.91 50.55 -13.03
CA GLU A 183 1.80 51.20 -12.34
C GLU A 183 2.19 52.60 -11.84
N VAL A 184 1.40 53.62 -12.20
CA VAL A 184 1.64 55.01 -11.80
C VAL A 184 1.09 55.25 -10.40
N LYS A 185 1.98 55.51 -9.43
CA LYS A 185 1.58 55.85 -8.06
C LYS A 185 1.04 57.28 -8.00
N LYS A 186 -0.19 57.46 -7.48
CA LYS A 186 -0.74 58.80 -7.22
C LYS A 186 -0.02 59.43 -6.00
N PRO A 187 0.31 60.73 -6.03
CA PRO A 187 0.87 61.42 -4.88
C PRO A 187 -0.18 61.57 -3.77
N ARG A 188 0.27 61.47 -2.51
CA ARG A 188 -0.56 61.59 -1.31
C ARG A 188 -0.93 63.07 -1.13
N ARG A 189 -2.22 63.41 -1.15
CA ARG A 189 -2.68 64.78 -0.82
C ARG A 189 -2.48 65.02 0.69
N GLN A 190 -1.97 66.20 1.03
CA GLN A 190 -1.88 66.73 2.40
C GLN A 190 -3.28 67.06 2.93
#